data_AF-A0A3L7Y979-F1
#
_entry.id   AF-A0A3L7Y979-F1
#
_cell.length_a   1.000
_cell.length_b   1.000
_cell.length_c   1.000
_cell.angle_alpha   90.00
_cell.angle_beta   90.00
_cell.angle_gamma   90.00
#
_symmetry.space_group_name_H-M   'P 1'
#
loop_
_entity.id
_entity.type
_entity.pdbx_description
1 polymer ?
#
loop_
_entity_poly.entity_id
_entity_poly.type
_entity_poly.pdbx_seq_one_letter_code
_entity_poly.pdbx_strand_id
1 'polypeptide(L)'
;MSTNNKPILLAMAHADRARVQALRTALRLDESVQVRTGTDAWGDLRSYSAVVLDGAQPVLKEAVAQLQAFAEGGGRLLAIGAAPALAADPLAALLGVTAERARPQCELFAKCSRGNHELLRRIDAEFAVVDSLAALQLLRTDLSVLLHVNWALKDEPAAVERRLGTGRIVTSALGCTSQALLVPALGAILRRALRPLHGAAAERTINVAIVGYGPAGGMGFVHGSGIARTAGLQLAAVCDLADSRRAAACADFPGIAGHINAADLARDPAIELVLIATPPVSHAALALQMLEAGKHVACEKPLCLTTAEADRLIAAARANGVMLTINQNRRWDPDYLAVQRAVQAGMLGDIFNVETFVGSFEHPCRYWHSDAQVSGGAAFDWGSHYIDWTLQLLPGLPQAVSAVAHKRVWRDVTNADQIRVRMLWSDGREAEFIASDVAAVPKPKFYIQGTAGTLAGHYRPLLFERLDSATGYEARQPHFAEAPATLLLARYESGYGVTETKLPPQPQEPFAFHRNIADHLLLGDELAVTPESVRAVIRVLEAAEASAAAGGDLVRLE
;
A
#
# COMPACT_ATOMS: atom_id res chain seq x y z
N MET A 1 -24.61 -7.82 5.33
CA MET A 1 -25.58 -7.65 4.22
C MET A 1 -24.87 -8.05 2.93
N SER A 2 -25.33 -9.11 2.25
CA SER A 2 -24.79 -9.52 0.95
C SER A 2 -25.23 -8.48 -0.09
N THR A 3 -24.37 -7.50 -0.37
CA THR A 3 -24.54 -6.63 -1.53
C THR A 3 -24.26 -7.49 -2.76
N ASN A 4 -25.31 -7.77 -3.55
CA ASN A 4 -25.18 -8.27 -4.92
C ASN A 4 -24.16 -7.40 -5.67
N ASN A 5 -22.91 -7.85 -5.72
CA ASN A 5 -21.83 -7.08 -6.33
C ASN A 5 -21.93 -7.32 -7.84
N LYS A 6 -22.81 -6.56 -8.50
CA LYS A 6 -22.98 -6.61 -9.95
C LYS A 6 -21.60 -6.46 -10.61
N PRO A 7 -21.25 -7.27 -11.62
CA PRO A 7 -19.94 -7.24 -12.25
C PRO A 7 -19.64 -5.89 -12.92
N ILE A 8 -18.37 -5.68 -13.25
CA ILE A 8 -17.94 -4.57 -14.10
C ILE A 8 -17.82 -5.09 -15.54
N LEU A 9 -18.29 -4.30 -16.51
CA LEU A 9 -18.08 -4.57 -17.93
C LEU A 9 -16.86 -3.80 -18.42
N LEU A 10 -15.88 -4.49 -19.00
CA LEU A 10 -14.76 -3.88 -19.71
C LEU A 10 -14.98 -3.98 -21.23
N ALA A 11 -15.41 -2.90 -21.85
CA ALA A 11 -15.64 -2.79 -23.28
C ALA A 11 -14.43 -2.16 -23.98
N MET A 12 -13.80 -2.87 -24.91
CA MET A 12 -12.54 -2.47 -25.52
C MET A 12 -12.60 -2.55 -27.05
N ALA A 13 -11.84 -1.69 -27.73
CA ALA A 13 -11.67 -1.79 -29.19
C ALA A 13 -11.06 -3.14 -29.61
N HIS A 14 -10.01 -3.56 -28.89
CA HIS A 14 -9.28 -4.80 -29.12
C HIS A 14 -8.89 -5.44 -27.78
N ALA A 15 -8.99 -6.78 -27.70
CA ALA A 15 -8.57 -7.54 -26.52
C ALA A 15 -7.06 -7.83 -26.59
N ASP A 16 -6.24 -6.85 -26.22
CA ASP A 16 -4.81 -7.07 -25.95
C ASP A 16 -4.65 -7.56 -24.51
N ARG A 17 -4.03 -8.75 -24.34
CA ARG A 17 -3.80 -9.37 -23.03
C ARG A 17 -2.98 -8.48 -22.10
N ALA A 18 -1.96 -7.78 -22.62
CA ALA A 18 -1.12 -6.90 -21.81
C ALA A 18 -1.92 -5.68 -21.33
N ARG A 19 -2.72 -5.08 -22.21
CA ARG A 19 -3.63 -3.98 -21.87
C ARG A 19 -4.70 -4.39 -20.85
N VAL A 20 -5.34 -5.54 -21.05
CA VAL A 20 -6.33 -6.08 -20.09
C VAL A 20 -5.70 -6.30 -18.73
N GLN A 21 -4.48 -6.86 -18.67
CA GLN A 21 -3.79 -7.05 -17.40
C GLN A 21 -3.47 -5.71 -16.71
N ALA A 22 -3.01 -4.71 -17.47
CA ALA A 22 -2.75 -3.38 -16.92
C ALA A 22 -4.03 -2.73 -16.37
N LEU A 23 -5.16 -2.85 -17.07
CA LEU A 23 -6.46 -2.36 -16.61
C LEU A 23 -6.94 -3.12 -15.36
N ARG A 24 -6.81 -4.44 -15.33
CA ARG A 24 -7.14 -5.26 -14.14
C ARG A 24 -6.31 -4.83 -12.94
N THR A 25 -5.01 -4.62 -13.12
CA THR A 25 -4.12 -4.15 -12.06
C THR A 25 -4.49 -2.73 -11.60
N ALA A 26 -4.63 -1.79 -12.54
CA ALA A 26 -4.90 -0.39 -12.25
C ALA A 26 -6.28 -0.18 -11.61
N LEU A 27 -7.29 -0.89 -12.10
CA LEU A 27 -8.68 -0.78 -11.65
C LEU A 27 -9.04 -1.82 -10.57
N ARG A 28 -8.11 -2.73 -10.22
CA ARG A 28 -8.28 -3.86 -9.29
C ARG A 28 -9.49 -4.71 -9.62
N LEU A 29 -9.57 -5.12 -10.89
CA LEU A 29 -10.64 -5.98 -11.39
C LEU A 29 -10.22 -7.45 -11.25
N ASP A 30 -11.14 -8.28 -10.78
CA ASP A 30 -10.96 -9.73 -10.73
C ASP A 30 -10.85 -10.34 -12.16
N GLU A 31 -10.27 -11.53 -12.24
CA GLU A 31 -10.19 -12.33 -13.47
C GLU A 31 -11.56 -12.62 -14.07
N SER A 32 -12.62 -12.68 -13.24
CA SER A 32 -14.01 -12.86 -13.70
C SER A 32 -14.61 -11.65 -14.41
N VAL A 33 -13.91 -10.51 -14.48
CA VAL A 33 -14.42 -9.32 -15.17
C VAL A 33 -14.73 -9.62 -16.62
N GLN A 34 -15.93 -9.24 -17.08
CA GLN A 34 -16.33 -9.51 -18.46
C GLN A 34 -15.64 -8.52 -19.40
N VAL A 35 -14.76 -9.05 -20.24
CA VAL A 35 -14.13 -8.29 -21.33
C VAL A 35 -14.92 -8.54 -22.61
N ARG A 36 -15.39 -7.47 -23.25
CA ARG A 36 -16.09 -7.54 -24.53
C ARG A 36 -15.47 -6.59 -25.55
N THR A 37 -15.51 -6.99 -26.81
CA THR A 37 -14.93 -6.22 -27.92
C THR A 37 -15.93 -6.06 -29.05
N GLY A 38 -15.74 -4.99 -29.84
CA GLY A 38 -16.55 -4.73 -31.03
C GLY A 38 -18.00 -4.33 -30.74
N THR A 39 -18.86 -4.43 -31.76
CA THR A 39 -20.25 -3.97 -31.72
C THR A 39 -21.17 -4.85 -30.86
N ASP A 40 -20.75 -6.07 -30.51
CA ASP A 40 -21.52 -7.02 -29.70
C ASP A 40 -21.25 -6.86 -28.18
N ALA A 41 -20.47 -5.84 -27.80
CA ALA A 41 -20.17 -5.56 -26.40
C ALA A 41 -21.41 -5.16 -25.58
N TRP A 42 -22.48 -4.73 -26.24
CA TRP A 42 -23.62 -4.07 -25.62
C TRP A 42 -24.76 -5.07 -25.37
N GLY A 43 -24.98 -5.40 -24.10
CA GLY A 43 -26.08 -6.24 -23.62
C GLY A 43 -26.96 -5.49 -22.61
N ASP A 44 -27.61 -6.20 -21.69
CA ASP A 44 -28.36 -5.53 -20.60
C ASP A 44 -27.39 -4.90 -19.58
N LEU A 45 -27.13 -3.60 -19.75
CA LEU A 45 -26.20 -2.85 -18.89
C LEU A 45 -26.68 -2.78 -17.42
N ARG A 46 -27.97 -3.01 -17.13
CA ARG A 46 -28.51 -3.01 -15.75
C ARG A 46 -27.96 -4.14 -14.90
N SER A 47 -27.37 -5.16 -15.53
CA SER A 47 -26.70 -6.26 -14.84
C SER A 47 -25.33 -5.89 -14.26
N TYR A 48 -24.76 -4.74 -14.64
CA TYR A 48 -23.43 -4.29 -14.20
C TYR A 48 -23.50 -3.18 -13.15
N SER A 49 -22.44 -3.05 -12.35
CA SER A 49 -22.26 -1.93 -11.40
C SER A 49 -21.53 -0.75 -12.04
N ALA A 50 -20.64 -1.02 -12.99
CA ALA A 50 -19.90 -0.03 -13.76
C ALA A 50 -19.57 -0.55 -15.16
N VAL A 51 -19.34 0.36 -16.10
CA VAL A 51 -18.88 0.09 -17.46
C VAL A 51 -17.61 0.88 -17.71
N VAL A 52 -16.58 0.22 -18.23
CA VAL A 52 -15.31 0.83 -18.64
C VAL A 52 -15.20 0.75 -20.15
N LEU A 53 -15.00 1.90 -20.79
CA LEU A 53 -14.71 2.03 -22.22
C LEU A 53 -13.22 2.30 -22.38
N ASP A 54 -12.48 1.36 -22.96
CA ASP A 54 -11.04 1.50 -23.20
C ASP A 54 -10.72 1.70 -24.69
N GLY A 55 -10.07 2.81 -24.99
CA GLY A 55 -9.66 3.20 -26.33
C GLY A 55 -10.80 3.70 -27.22
N ALA A 56 -10.43 4.32 -28.34
CA ALA A 56 -11.37 4.76 -29.36
C ALA A 56 -11.99 3.54 -30.04
N GLN A 57 -13.30 3.36 -29.88
CA GLN A 57 -14.07 2.28 -30.47
C GLN A 57 -15.41 2.81 -31.00
N PRO A 58 -15.94 2.29 -32.11
CA PRO A 58 -17.25 2.68 -32.61
C PRO A 58 -18.34 2.20 -31.63
N VAL A 59 -19.08 3.16 -31.05
CA VAL A 59 -20.25 2.88 -30.20
C VAL A 59 -21.50 3.24 -30.98
N LEU A 60 -22.34 2.24 -31.26
CA LEU A 60 -23.59 2.46 -32.00
C LEU A 60 -24.53 3.40 -31.22
N LYS A 61 -25.36 4.14 -31.94
CA LYS A 61 -26.27 5.14 -31.35
C LYS A 61 -27.20 4.53 -30.30
N GLU A 62 -27.65 3.29 -30.51
CA GLU A 62 -28.47 2.52 -29.59
C GLU A 62 -27.71 2.19 -28.30
N ALA A 63 -26.44 1.84 -28.40
CA ALA A 63 -25.58 1.56 -27.24
C ALA A 63 -25.29 2.84 -26.44
N VAL A 64 -25.12 3.99 -27.10
CA VAL A 64 -25.01 5.29 -26.41
C VAL A 64 -26.27 5.60 -25.60
N ALA A 65 -27.46 5.34 -26.15
CA ALA A 65 -28.71 5.52 -25.40
C ALA A 65 -28.80 4.58 -24.19
N GLN A 66 -28.32 3.33 -24.30
CA GLN A 66 -28.25 2.40 -23.17
C GLN A 66 -27.26 2.88 -22.09
N LEU A 67 -26.08 3.37 -22.48
CA LEU A 67 -25.08 3.93 -21.56
C LEU A 67 -25.61 5.17 -20.83
N GLN A 68 -26.36 6.02 -21.54
CA GLN A 68 -27.02 7.18 -20.94
C GLN A 68 -28.03 6.75 -19.87
N ALA A 69 -28.97 5.85 -20.22
CA ALA A 69 -29.96 5.35 -19.28
C ALA A 69 -29.32 4.62 -18.08
N PHE A 70 -28.23 3.88 -18.32
CA PHE A 70 -27.43 3.24 -17.28
C PHE A 70 -26.84 4.27 -16.30
N ALA A 71 -26.20 5.33 -16.80
CA ALA A 71 -25.62 6.38 -15.96
C ALA A 71 -26.71 7.15 -15.20
N GLU A 72 -27.81 7.53 -15.86
CA GLU A 72 -28.95 8.21 -15.21
C GLU A 72 -29.52 7.40 -14.03
N GLY A 73 -29.61 6.07 -14.21
CA GLY A 73 -30.06 5.11 -13.21
C GLY A 73 -29.05 4.76 -12.10
N GLY A 74 -27.93 5.49 -11.97
CA GLY A 74 -26.94 5.28 -10.91
C GLY A 74 -25.72 4.48 -11.33
N GLY A 75 -25.63 4.11 -12.62
CA GLY A 75 -24.47 3.46 -13.19
C GLY A 75 -23.22 4.35 -13.20
N ARG A 76 -22.04 3.72 -13.16
CA ARG A 76 -20.75 4.41 -13.28
C ARG A 76 -20.12 4.10 -14.62
N LEU A 77 -19.88 5.13 -15.42
CA LEU A 77 -19.23 5.01 -16.71
C LEU A 77 -17.82 5.61 -16.63
N LEU A 78 -16.80 4.83 -16.98
CA LEU A 78 -15.42 5.30 -17.08
C LEU A 78 -14.93 5.15 -18.53
N ALA A 79 -14.56 6.26 -19.17
CA ALA A 79 -14.02 6.28 -20.52
C ALA A 79 -12.52 6.63 -20.48
N ILE A 80 -11.65 5.72 -20.90
CA ILE A 80 -10.18 5.88 -20.93
C ILE A 80 -9.74 5.92 -22.38
N GLY A 81 -9.24 7.07 -22.85
CA GLY A 81 -8.83 7.25 -24.25
C GLY A 81 -9.95 7.00 -25.27
N ALA A 82 -11.22 7.07 -24.85
CA ALA A 82 -12.38 6.68 -25.65
C ALA A 82 -13.21 7.87 -26.17
N ALA A 83 -12.79 9.12 -25.89
CA ALA A 83 -13.48 10.31 -26.36
C ALA A 83 -13.38 10.44 -27.89
N PRO A 84 -14.51 10.65 -28.61
CA PRO A 84 -14.48 10.78 -30.07
C PRO A 84 -13.84 12.09 -30.54
N ALA A 85 -13.37 12.11 -31.80
CA ALA A 85 -12.79 13.31 -32.41
C ALA A 85 -13.84 14.32 -32.92
N LEU A 86 -15.05 13.86 -33.24
CA LEU A 86 -16.10 14.69 -33.84
C LEU A 86 -17.22 14.97 -32.84
N ALA A 87 -17.61 16.23 -32.69
CA ALA A 87 -18.70 16.63 -31.80
C ALA A 87 -20.08 16.08 -32.23
N ALA A 88 -20.24 15.70 -33.51
CA ALA A 88 -21.44 15.07 -34.02
C ALA A 88 -21.59 13.59 -33.61
N ASP A 89 -20.54 12.98 -33.05
CA ASP A 89 -20.59 11.61 -32.54
C ASP A 89 -21.52 11.53 -31.30
N PRO A 90 -22.51 10.62 -31.28
CA PRO A 90 -23.41 10.47 -30.14
C PRO A 90 -22.68 10.23 -28.81
N LEU A 91 -21.55 9.52 -28.83
CA LEU A 91 -20.76 9.28 -27.61
C LEU A 91 -20.13 10.59 -27.11
N ALA A 92 -19.72 11.51 -27.99
CA ALA A 92 -19.19 12.81 -27.58
C ALA A 92 -20.24 13.63 -26.82
N ALA A 93 -21.50 13.57 -27.26
CA ALA A 93 -22.62 14.23 -26.56
C ALA A 93 -22.90 13.60 -25.18
N LEU A 94 -22.75 12.28 -25.03
CA LEU A 94 -22.89 11.59 -23.75
C LEU A 94 -21.72 11.90 -22.79
N LEU A 95 -20.48 11.84 -23.27
CA LEU A 95 -19.30 12.14 -22.46
C LEU A 95 -19.19 13.64 -22.16
N GLY A 96 -19.78 14.50 -23.00
CA GLY A 96 -19.68 15.95 -22.92
C GLY A 96 -18.36 16.51 -23.46
N VAL A 97 -17.53 15.68 -24.10
CA VAL A 97 -16.21 16.05 -24.59
C VAL A 97 -15.92 15.42 -25.95
N THR A 98 -15.08 16.08 -26.73
CA THR A 98 -14.32 15.46 -27.82
C THR A 98 -12.85 15.36 -27.42
N ALA A 99 -12.08 14.57 -28.15
CA ALA A 99 -10.63 14.54 -28.02
C ALA A 99 -9.95 14.92 -29.34
N GLU A 100 -8.84 15.64 -29.22
CA GLU A 100 -7.97 15.90 -30.37
C GLU A 100 -7.24 14.62 -30.83
N ARG A 101 -6.44 14.73 -31.89
CA ARG A 101 -5.53 13.66 -32.28
C ARG A 101 -4.52 13.41 -31.16
N ALA A 102 -4.34 12.14 -30.81
CA ALA A 102 -3.34 11.73 -29.83
C ALA A 102 -1.94 12.23 -30.22
N ARG A 103 -1.28 12.87 -29.27
CA ARG A 103 0.08 13.39 -29.40
C ARG A 103 1.10 12.29 -29.09
N PRO A 104 2.36 12.41 -29.58
CA PRO A 104 3.40 11.43 -29.29
C PRO A 104 3.54 11.16 -27.80
N GLN A 105 3.87 9.92 -27.45
CA GLN A 105 4.12 9.52 -26.07
C GLN A 105 5.31 10.29 -25.50
N CYS A 106 5.14 10.90 -24.34
CA CYS A 106 6.21 11.52 -23.58
C CYS A 106 5.89 11.53 -22.09
N GLU A 107 6.82 12.01 -21.26
CA GLU A 107 6.51 12.33 -19.88
C GLU A 107 5.61 13.57 -19.83
N LEU A 108 4.52 13.45 -19.09
CA LEU A 108 3.49 14.46 -18.88
C LEU A 108 3.34 14.70 -17.39
N PHE A 109 2.97 15.93 -17.02
CA PHE A 109 2.64 16.29 -15.65
C PHE A 109 1.14 16.56 -15.56
N ALA A 110 0.42 15.67 -14.87
CA ALA A 110 -1.00 15.78 -14.63
C ALA A 110 -1.24 16.57 -13.35
N LYS A 111 -1.84 17.76 -13.49
CA LYS A 111 -2.20 18.67 -12.40
C LYS A 111 -3.63 18.42 -11.96
N CYS A 112 -3.83 18.16 -10.67
CA CYS A 112 -5.14 18.10 -10.06
C CYS A 112 -5.81 19.47 -10.11
N SER A 113 -7.10 19.51 -10.45
CA SER A 113 -7.88 20.74 -10.39
C SER A 113 -7.95 21.25 -8.95
N ARG A 114 -7.99 22.58 -8.78
CA ARG A 114 -8.09 23.20 -7.46
C ARG A 114 -9.49 22.97 -6.90
N GLY A 115 -9.57 22.34 -5.73
CA GLY A 115 -10.84 22.09 -5.03
C GLY A 115 -10.83 20.78 -4.26
N ASN A 116 -11.81 20.58 -3.38
CA ASN A 116 -11.95 19.37 -2.57
C ASN A 116 -12.76 18.28 -3.31
N HIS A 117 -12.41 18.00 -4.57
CA HIS A 117 -13.14 17.02 -5.38
C HIS A 117 -12.90 15.61 -4.82
N GLU A 118 -13.97 14.83 -4.60
CA GLU A 118 -13.90 13.51 -3.93
C GLU A 118 -12.90 12.54 -4.59
N LEU A 119 -12.82 12.55 -5.93
CA LEU A 119 -11.91 11.68 -6.70
C LEU A 119 -10.43 12.04 -6.50
N LEU A 120 -10.12 13.31 -6.16
CA LEU A 120 -8.78 13.86 -6.07
C LEU A 120 -8.25 13.94 -4.62
N ARG A 121 -9.05 13.53 -3.63
CA ARG A 121 -8.66 13.61 -2.22
C ARG A 121 -7.40 12.81 -1.94
N ARG A 122 -6.43 13.44 -1.26
CA ARG A 122 -5.12 12.84 -0.93
C ARG A 122 -4.35 12.33 -2.16
N ILE A 123 -4.64 12.87 -3.35
CA ILE A 123 -3.76 12.80 -4.51
C ILE A 123 -2.86 14.03 -4.47
N ASP A 124 -1.58 13.86 -4.80
CA ASP A 124 -0.65 14.99 -4.93
C ASP A 124 -1.18 16.02 -5.95
N ALA A 125 -0.85 17.30 -5.72
CA ALA A 125 -1.34 18.39 -6.58
C ALA A 125 -0.92 18.22 -8.05
N GLU A 126 0.19 17.53 -8.29
CA GLU A 126 0.71 17.18 -9.60
C GLU A 126 1.43 15.83 -9.52
N PHE A 127 1.34 15.02 -10.57
CA PHE A 127 2.09 13.76 -10.70
C PHE A 127 2.55 13.53 -12.14
N ALA A 128 3.70 12.86 -12.28
CA ALA A 128 4.26 12.50 -13.57
C ALA A 128 3.60 11.22 -14.13
N VAL A 129 3.39 11.19 -15.44
CA VAL A 129 2.85 10.04 -16.18
C VAL A 129 3.46 9.99 -17.58
N VAL A 130 3.96 8.83 -18.00
CA VAL A 130 4.43 8.64 -19.38
C VAL A 130 3.27 8.11 -20.22
N ASP A 131 2.72 8.94 -21.10
CA ASP A 131 1.52 8.58 -21.86
C ASP A 131 1.41 9.31 -23.20
N SER A 132 0.47 8.89 -24.05
CA SER A 132 0.01 9.64 -25.22
C SER A 132 -1.25 10.45 -24.86
N LEU A 133 -1.20 11.78 -24.99
CA LEU A 133 -2.33 12.64 -24.64
C LEU A 133 -3.17 12.99 -25.88
N ALA A 134 -4.47 12.70 -25.81
CA ALA A 134 -5.49 13.24 -26.71
C ALA A 134 -6.33 14.28 -25.94
N ALA A 135 -5.88 15.53 -25.91
CA ALA A 135 -6.46 16.58 -25.06
C ALA A 135 -7.98 16.72 -25.25
N LEU A 136 -8.71 16.88 -24.14
CA LEU A 136 -10.17 16.96 -24.16
C LEU A 136 -10.63 18.38 -24.48
N GLN A 137 -11.57 18.50 -25.41
CA GLN A 137 -12.31 19.73 -25.66
C GLN A 137 -13.70 19.60 -25.03
N LEU A 138 -14.05 20.57 -24.18
CA LEU A 138 -15.31 20.57 -23.44
C LEU A 138 -16.45 21.02 -24.36
N LEU A 139 -17.47 20.19 -24.53
CA LEU A 139 -18.70 20.53 -25.25
C LEU A 139 -19.79 21.09 -24.33
N ARG A 140 -19.57 21.03 -23.01
CA ARG A 140 -20.53 21.44 -21.99
C ARG A 140 -19.86 22.21 -20.87
N THR A 141 -20.64 23.03 -20.19
CA THR A 141 -20.19 23.88 -19.08
C THR A 141 -20.44 23.28 -17.70
N ASP A 142 -21.22 22.20 -17.60
CA ASP A 142 -21.54 21.48 -16.35
C ASP A 142 -20.52 20.38 -15.99
N LEU A 143 -19.41 20.32 -16.72
CA LEU A 143 -18.34 19.36 -16.48
C LEU A 143 -17.42 19.85 -15.36
N SER A 144 -17.10 18.95 -14.44
CA SER A 144 -16.03 19.17 -13.45
C SER A 144 -14.71 18.70 -14.03
N VAL A 145 -13.78 19.61 -14.31
CA VAL A 145 -12.43 19.21 -14.73
C VAL A 145 -11.69 18.63 -13.52
N LEU A 146 -11.16 17.42 -13.67
CA LEU A 146 -10.43 16.70 -12.62
C LEU A 146 -8.93 16.90 -12.76
N LEU A 147 -8.42 16.74 -13.99
CA LEU A 147 -6.99 16.82 -14.30
C LEU A 147 -6.76 17.75 -15.47
N HIS A 148 -5.67 18.51 -15.39
CA HIS A 148 -5.09 19.25 -16.50
C HIS A 148 -3.72 18.67 -16.83
N VAL A 149 -3.32 18.70 -18.10
CA VAL A 149 -1.92 18.47 -18.49
C VAL A 149 -1.40 19.73 -19.13
N ASN A 150 -0.23 20.18 -18.69
CA ASN A 150 0.43 21.28 -19.37
C ASN A 150 1.07 20.77 -20.66
N TRP A 151 0.64 21.32 -21.79
CA TRP A 151 1.25 21.06 -23.08
C TRP A 151 1.59 22.38 -23.76
N ALA A 152 2.86 22.56 -24.12
CA ALA A 152 3.36 23.80 -24.70
C ALA A 152 2.94 25.06 -23.89
N LEU A 153 3.09 24.99 -22.56
CA LEU A 153 2.74 26.05 -21.59
C LEU A 153 1.24 26.35 -21.47
N LYS A 154 0.37 25.53 -22.06
CA LYS A 154 -1.08 25.64 -21.92
C LYS A 154 -1.61 24.47 -21.10
N ASP A 155 -2.35 24.75 -20.04
CA ASP A 155 -3.05 23.72 -19.28
C ASP A 155 -4.30 23.29 -20.05
N GLU A 156 -4.37 22.01 -20.41
CA GLU A 156 -5.47 21.43 -21.18
C GLU A 156 -6.19 20.35 -20.37
N PRO A 157 -7.53 20.26 -20.45
CA PRO A 157 -8.29 19.23 -19.74
C PRO A 157 -7.85 17.82 -20.17
N ALA A 158 -7.47 17.01 -19.19
CA ALA A 158 -7.01 15.64 -19.40
C ALA A 158 -7.92 14.61 -18.72
N ALA A 159 -8.71 15.01 -17.72
CA ALA A 159 -9.80 14.20 -17.20
C ALA A 159 -10.95 15.07 -16.70
N VAL A 160 -12.19 14.63 -16.92
CA VAL A 160 -13.40 15.34 -16.52
C VAL A 160 -14.41 14.38 -15.89
N GLU A 161 -15.25 14.91 -15.01
CA GLU A 161 -16.45 14.27 -14.49
C GLU A 161 -17.70 14.98 -15.02
N ARG A 162 -18.70 14.18 -15.39
CA ARG A 162 -20.08 14.59 -15.61
C ARG A 162 -20.99 13.82 -14.65
N ARG A 163 -21.76 14.52 -13.83
CA ARG A 163 -22.87 13.91 -13.07
C ARG A 163 -24.10 13.79 -13.96
N LEU A 164 -24.74 12.63 -13.97
CA LEU A 164 -25.93 12.40 -14.78
C LEU A 164 -26.94 11.56 -14.00
N GLY A 165 -28.10 12.14 -13.69
CA GLY A 165 -29.07 11.53 -12.79
C GLY A 165 -28.45 11.22 -11.42
N THR A 166 -28.51 9.96 -11.00
CA THR A 166 -27.87 9.49 -9.76
C THR A 166 -26.49 8.86 -9.97
N GLY A 167 -26.02 8.76 -11.22
CA GLY A 167 -24.72 8.18 -11.56
C GLY A 167 -23.68 9.22 -11.96
N ARG A 168 -22.60 8.72 -12.55
CA ARG A 168 -21.46 9.52 -13.00
C ARG A 168 -20.84 8.97 -14.26
N ILE A 169 -20.25 9.88 -15.03
CA ILE A 169 -19.40 9.60 -16.18
C ILE A 169 -18.06 10.27 -15.92
N VAL A 170 -16.98 9.51 -15.95
CA VAL A 170 -15.61 10.05 -15.91
C VAL A 170 -14.93 9.74 -17.21
N THR A 171 -14.38 10.77 -17.86
CA THR A 171 -13.63 10.63 -19.10
C THR A 171 -12.19 11.05 -18.85
N SER A 172 -11.24 10.18 -19.14
CA SER A 172 -9.80 10.45 -19.04
C SER A 172 -9.14 10.28 -20.40
N ALA A 173 -8.37 11.28 -20.81
CA ALA A 173 -7.42 11.22 -21.91
C ALA A 173 -6.04 10.68 -21.48
N LEU A 174 -5.89 10.34 -20.19
CA LEU A 174 -4.73 9.68 -19.62
C LEU A 174 -5.03 8.20 -19.35
N GLY A 175 -3.98 7.41 -19.20
CA GLY A 175 -4.07 5.96 -19.09
C GLY A 175 -4.11 5.28 -20.46
N CYS A 176 -3.79 5.96 -21.56
CA CYS A 176 -3.85 5.38 -22.92
C CYS A 176 -2.80 4.28 -23.14
N THR A 177 -1.70 4.34 -22.42
CA THR A 177 -0.65 3.31 -22.38
C THR A 177 -0.77 2.44 -21.13
N SER A 178 -0.31 1.18 -21.21
CA SER A 178 -0.31 0.27 -20.05
C SER A 178 0.57 0.80 -18.90
N GLN A 179 1.65 1.52 -19.21
CA GLN A 179 2.51 2.15 -18.21
C GLN A 179 1.78 3.27 -17.46
N ALA A 180 1.02 4.11 -18.15
CA ALA A 180 0.27 5.20 -17.52
C ALA A 180 -0.76 4.68 -16.52
N LEU A 181 -1.45 3.58 -16.83
CA LEU A 181 -2.42 2.95 -15.93
C LEU A 181 -1.81 2.50 -14.60
N LEU A 182 -0.53 2.15 -14.59
CA LEU A 182 0.18 1.70 -13.39
C LEU A 182 0.66 2.85 -12.50
N VAL A 183 0.49 4.11 -12.91
CA VAL A 183 0.78 5.27 -12.05
C VAL A 183 -0.22 5.28 -10.88
N PRO A 184 0.24 5.21 -9.61
CA PRO A 184 -0.65 5.05 -8.46
C PRO A 184 -1.74 6.12 -8.34
N ALA A 185 -1.38 7.39 -8.58
CA ALA A 185 -2.30 8.52 -8.54
C ALA A 185 -3.41 8.40 -9.59
N LEU A 186 -3.06 8.12 -10.85
CA LEU A 186 -4.04 7.93 -11.93
C LEU A 186 -4.92 6.71 -11.64
N GLY A 187 -4.32 5.57 -11.29
CA GLY A 187 -5.07 4.37 -10.93
C GLY A 187 -6.05 4.61 -9.77
N ALA A 188 -5.68 5.39 -8.76
CA ALA A 188 -6.57 5.74 -7.66
C ALA A 188 -7.78 6.58 -8.13
N ILE A 189 -7.56 7.59 -8.97
CA ILE A 189 -8.64 8.40 -9.56
C ILE A 189 -9.59 7.52 -10.37
N LEU A 190 -9.06 6.66 -11.24
CA LEU A 190 -9.86 5.77 -12.08
C LEU A 190 -10.65 4.74 -11.26
N ARG A 191 -10.07 4.16 -10.21
CA ARG A 191 -10.78 3.26 -9.29
C ARG A 191 -11.92 3.97 -8.55
N ARG A 192 -11.68 5.18 -8.06
CA ARG A 192 -12.70 5.98 -7.36
C ARG A 192 -13.85 6.35 -8.30
N ALA A 193 -13.58 6.56 -9.59
CA ALA A 193 -14.63 6.79 -10.60
C ALA A 193 -15.58 5.59 -10.76
N LEU A 194 -15.10 4.36 -10.50
CA LEU A 194 -15.91 3.14 -10.54
C LEU A 194 -16.71 2.90 -9.26
N ARG A 195 -16.58 3.71 -8.22
CA ARG A 195 -17.31 3.55 -6.95
C ARG A 195 -18.63 4.32 -6.95
N PRO A 196 -19.61 3.90 -6.12
CA PRO A 196 -20.82 4.69 -5.89
C PRO A 196 -20.47 6.09 -5.38
N LEU A 197 -21.38 7.04 -5.62
CA LEU A 197 -21.25 8.39 -5.07
C LEU A 197 -21.40 8.30 -3.55
N HIS A 198 -20.29 8.41 -2.83
CA HIS A 198 -20.36 8.65 -1.38
C HIS A 198 -20.61 10.14 -1.18
N GLY A 199 -21.74 10.50 -0.56
CA GLY A 199 -22.03 11.88 -0.16
C GLY A 199 -21.08 12.38 0.94
N ALA A 200 -21.58 13.19 1.88
CA ALA A 200 -20.84 13.83 2.98
C ALA A 200 -19.84 12.96 3.80
N ALA A 201 -19.84 11.63 3.64
CA ALA A 201 -18.85 10.70 4.17
C ALA A 201 -17.39 11.06 3.83
N ALA A 202 -17.13 11.72 2.70
CA ALA A 202 -15.78 12.12 2.36
C ALA A 202 -15.24 13.21 3.31
N GLU A 203 -16.06 14.17 3.76
CA GLU A 203 -15.69 15.28 4.67
C GLU A 203 -15.61 14.89 6.14
N ARG A 204 -15.89 13.63 6.45
CA ARG A 204 -15.83 13.10 7.81
C ARG A 204 -14.38 12.88 8.25
N THR A 205 -14.13 13.15 9.52
CA THR A 205 -12.88 12.80 10.20
C THR A 205 -13.12 11.60 11.10
N ILE A 206 -12.18 10.66 11.12
CA ILE A 206 -12.23 9.46 11.96
C ILE A 206 -11.53 9.77 13.27
N ASN A 207 -12.24 9.61 14.38
CA ASN A 207 -11.66 9.75 15.71
C ASN A 207 -10.84 8.52 16.08
N VAL A 208 -9.54 8.75 16.28
CA VAL A 208 -8.55 7.71 16.55
C VAL A 208 -8.08 7.77 18.00
N ALA A 209 -7.94 6.61 18.63
CA ALA A 209 -7.26 6.47 19.90
C ALA A 209 -5.95 5.68 19.76
N ILE A 210 -4.96 5.98 20.59
CA ILE A 210 -3.72 5.19 20.69
C ILE A 210 -3.73 4.39 21.98
N VAL A 211 -3.45 3.09 21.93
CA VAL A 211 -3.20 2.23 23.09
C VAL A 211 -1.71 1.95 23.17
N GLY A 212 -1.06 2.39 24.25
CA GLY A 212 0.39 2.35 24.44
C GLY A 212 1.07 3.60 23.90
N TYR A 213 1.46 4.52 24.80
CA TYR A 213 2.09 5.78 24.41
C TYR A 213 3.57 5.83 24.79
N GLY A 214 4.44 5.58 23.82
CA GLY A 214 5.87 5.83 23.93
C GLY A 214 6.19 7.31 23.64
N PRO A 215 6.62 8.13 24.63
CA PRO A 215 6.97 9.54 24.42
C PRO A 215 8.31 9.71 23.68
N ALA A 216 8.63 10.95 23.29
CA ALA A 216 9.96 11.36 22.80
C ALA A 216 10.51 10.52 21.62
N GLY A 217 9.69 10.26 20.61
CA GLY A 217 10.06 9.48 19.42
C GLY A 217 9.72 8.00 19.49
N GLY A 218 9.08 7.53 20.56
CA GLY A 218 8.45 6.20 20.60
C GLY A 218 7.28 6.07 19.63
N MET A 219 6.84 4.84 19.36
CA MET A 219 5.82 4.56 18.35
C MET A 219 4.47 5.26 18.62
N GLY A 220 4.08 5.42 19.89
CA GLY A 220 2.89 6.21 20.25
C GLY A 220 2.97 7.66 19.76
N PHE A 221 4.09 8.34 19.95
CA PHE A 221 4.31 9.70 19.44
C PHE A 221 4.34 9.76 17.90
N VAL A 222 5.02 8.79 17.26
CA VAL A 222 5.11 8.72 15.78
C VAL A 222 3.72 8.54 15.16
N HIS A 223 2.91 7.65 15.72
CA HIS A 223 1.54 7.45 15.29
C HIS A 223 0.65 8.66 15.57
N GLY A 224 0.75 9.26 16.76
CA GLY A 224 0.01 10.49 17.07
C GLY A 224 0.31 11.61 16.07
N SER A 225 1.58 11.78 15.71
CA SER A 225 2.02 12.73 14.68
C SER A 225 1.47 12.40 13.29
N GLY A 226 1.48 11.12 12.92
CA GLY A 226 0.95 10.65 11.64
C GLY A 226 -0.57 10.83 11.53
N ILE A 227 -1.30 10.56 12.60
CA ILE A 227 -2.75 10.79 12.70
C ILE A 227 -3.04 12.29 12.57
N ALA A 228 -2.40 13.14 13.38
CA ALA A 228 -2.62 14.58 13.38
C ALA A 228 -2.31 15.27 12.04
N ARG A 229 -1.39 14.69 11.24
CA ARG A 229 -0.96 15.23 9.94
C ARG A 229 -1.66 14.57 8.75
N THR A 230 -2.57 13.63 8.98
CA THR A 230 -3.30 12.95 7.91
C THR A 230 -4.73 13.46 7.83
N ALA A 231 -5.07 14.14 6.73
CA ALA A 231 -6.43 14.62 6.49
C ALA A 231 -7.44 13.44 6.49
N GLY A 232 -8.49 13.58 7.30
CA GLY A 232 -9.50 12.55 7.51
C GLY A 232 -9.29 11.71 8.77
N LEU A 233 -8.19 11.90 9.51
CA LEU A 233 -7.98 11.32 10.84
C LEU A 233 -7.85 12.44 11.89
N GLN A 234 -8.24 12.14 13.12
CA GLN A 234 -8.04 13.01 14.28
C GLN A 234 -7.64 12.16 15.48
N LEU A 235 -6.57 12.56 16.18
CA LEU A 235 -6.24 11.94 17.45
C LEU A 235 -7.21 12.48 18.49
N ALA A 236 -8.05 11.61 19.03
CA ALA A 236 -9.11 11.96 19.97
C ALA A 236 -8.80 11.46 21.40
N ALA A 237 -8.05 10.36 21.52
CA ALA A 237 -7.76 9.77 22.83
C ALA A 237 -6.41 9.03 22.88
N VAL A 238 -5.94 8.81 24.10
CA VAL A 238 -4.82 7.93 24.44
C VAL A 238 -5.23 7.00 25.57
N CYS A 239 -4.74 5.77 25.53
CA CYS A 239 -4.86 4.80 26.60
C CYS A 239 -3.49 4.24 26.96
N ASP A 240 -3.10 4.40 28.22
CA ASP A 240 -1.88 3.80 28.76
C ASP A 240 -2.08 3.53 30.25
N LEU A 241 -1.46 2.49 30.79
CA LEU A 241 -1.53 2.17 32.22
C LEU A 241 -0.78 3.22 33.05
N ALA A 242 0.32 3.76 32.52
CA ALA A 242 1.17 4.72 33.23
C ALA A 242 0.61 6.14 33.12
N ASP A 243 0.39 6.78 34.27
CA ASP A 243 -0.10 8.18 34.32
C ASP A 243 0.84 9.16 33.64
N SER A 244 2.16 8.96 33.82
CA SER A 244 3.18 9.78 33.17
C SER A 244 3.12 9.72 31.65
N ARG A 245 2.76 8.57 31.06
CA ARG A 245 2.62 8.41 29.61
C ARG A 245 1.37 9.07 29.06
N ARG A 246 0.24 8.98 29.79
CA ARG A 246 -0.97 9.73 29.45
C ARG A 246 -0.74 11.24 29.54
N ALA A 247 -0.08 11.70 30.61
CA ALA A 247 0.27 13.11 30.77
C ALA A 247 1.18 13.62 29.64
N ALA A 248 2.19 12.82 29.24
CA ALA A 248 3.05 13.15 28.10
C ALA A 248 2.25 13.25 26.79
N ALA A 249 1.35 12.31 26.52
CA ALA A 249 0.49 12.35 25.33
C ALA A 249 -0.40 13.59 25.28
N CYS A 250 -1.00 13.98 26.40
CA CYS A 250 -1.81 15.21 26.48
C CYS A 250 -0.97 16.49 26.31
N ALA A 251 0.31 16.46 26.69
CA ALA A 251 1.24 17.56 26.46
C ALA A 251 1.65 17.67 24.99
N ASP A 252 1.96 16.53 24.35
CA ASP A 252 2.34 16.46 22.93
C ASP A 252 1.14 16.76 22.00
N PHE A 253 -0.07 16.33 22.41
CA PHE A 253 -1.31 16.49 21.67
C PHE A 253 -2.42 17.08 22.57
N PRO A 254 -2.48 18.41 22.71
CA PRO A 254 -3.47 19.06 23.55
C PRO A 254 -4.92 18.76 23.12
N GLY A 255 -5.78 18.47 24.09
CA GLY A 255 -7.22 18.27 23.89
C GLY A 255 -7.68 16.83 23.70
N ILE A 256 -6.77 15.85 23.73
CA ILE A 256 -7.14 14.43 23.69
C ILE A 256 -7.64 13.92 25.04
N ALA A 257 -8.53 12.93 25.03
CA ALA A 257 -8.98 12.23 26.23
C ALA A 257 -7.95 11.19 26.70
N GLY A 258 -7.77 11.05 28.02
CA GLY A 258 -6.92 10.03 28.62
C GLY A 258 -7.74 8.89 29.22
N HIS A 259 -7.45 7.65 28.82
CA HIS A 259 -8.06 6.43 29.36
C HIS A 259 -7.02 5.59 30.09
N ILE A 260 -7.39 5.00 31.23
CA ILE A 260 -6.45 4.16 32.00
C ILE A 260 -6.44 2.74 31.45
N ASN A 261 -7.61 2.17 31.16
CA ASN A 261 -7.73 0.78 30.73
C ASN A 261 -8.44 0.67 29.38
N ALA A 262 -8.12 -0.41 28.67
CA ALA A 262 -8.66 -0.69 27.34
C ALA A 262 -10.18 -0.91 27.34
N ALA A 263 -10.77 -1.40 28.43
CA ALA A 263 -12.21 -1.65 28.52
C ALA A 263 -13.04 -0.36 28.53
N ASP A 264 -12.54 0.70 29.15
CA ASP A 264 -13.16 2.01 29.11
C ASP A 264 -13.06 2.62 27.71
N LEU A 265 -11.90 2.51 27.07
CA LEU A 265 -11.69 2.98 25.70
C LEU A 265 -12.60 2.23 24.70
N ALA A 266 -12.72 0.91 24.82
CA ALA A 266 -13.58 0.10 23.97
C ALA A 266 -15.06 0.54 23.99
N ARG A 267 -15.53 1.03 25.15
CA ARG A 267 -16.90 1.49 25.35
C ARG A 267 -17.13 2.95 24.94
N ASP A 268 -16.08 3.71 24.63
CA ASP A 268 -16.21 5.11 24.26
C ASP A 268 -16.85 5.23 22.87
N PRO A 269 -18.07 5.76 22.72
CA PRO A 269 -18.73 5.90 21.44
C PRO A 269 -18.09 6.97 20.54
N ALA A 270 -17.24 7.84 21.07
CA ALA A 270 -16.57 8.88 20.31
C ALA A 270 -15.37 8.35 19.51
N ILE A 271 -14.87 7.15 19.83
CA ILE A 271 -13.71 6.54 19.18
C ILE A 271 -14.16 5.55 18.11
N GLU A 272 -13.57 5.62 16.92
CA GLU A 272 -13.90 4.75 15.79
C GLU A 272 -12.76 3.80 15.42
N LEU A 273 -11.52 4.27 15.53
CA LEU A 273 -10.30 3.53 15.22
C LEU A 273 -9.39 3.50 16.44
N VAL A 274 -8.83 2.34 16.74
CA VAL A 274 -7.80 2.17 17.77
C VAL A 274 -6.49 1.75 17.13
N LEU A 275 -5.41 2.45 17.45
CA LEU A 275 -4.06 2.11 17.08
C LEU A 275 -3.32 1.53 18.29
N ILE A 276 -2.89 0.27 18.19
CA ILE A 276 -2.20 -0.44 19.28
C ILE A 276 -0.69 -0.38 19.03
N ALA A 277 0.05 0.22 19.97
CA ALA A 277 1.52 0.37 19.95
C ALA A 277 2.15 -0.08 21.28
N THR A 278 1.60 -1.14 21.87
CA THR A 278 2.10 -1.79 23.10
C THR A 278 3.20 -2.82 22.77
N PRO A 279 3.77 -3.52 23.76
CA PRO A 279 4.64 -4.66 23.47
C PRO A 279 3.88 -5.85 22.84
N PRO A 280 4.53 -6.65 21.96
CA PRO A 280 3.85 -7.64 21.11
C PRO A 280 2.98 -8.67 21.82
N VAL A 281 3.41 -9.14 23.00
CA VAL A 281 2.65 -10.11 23.82
C VAL A 281 1.22 -9.66 24.15
N SER A 282 0.94 -8.35 24.11
CA SER A 282 -0.38 -7.79 24.42
C SER A 282 -1.25 -7.51 23.19
N HIS A 283 -0.68 -7.55 21.98
CA HIS A 283 -1.36 -7.11 20.77
C HIS A 283 -2.63 -7.91 20.49
N ALA A 284 -2.57 -9.25 20.50
CA ALA A 284 -3.71 -10.09 20.13
C ALA A 284 -4.91 -9.87 21.06
N ALA A 285 -4.68 -9.81 22.38
CA ALA A 285 -5.75 -9.60 23.35
C ALA A 285 -6.39 -8.20 23.21
N LEU A 286 -5.57 -7.16 23.07
CA LEU A 286 -6.06 -5.79 22.91
C LEU A 286 -6.80 -5.60 21.58
N ALA A 287 -6.25 -6.14 20.49
CA ALA A 287 -6.86 -6.05 19.17
C ALA A 287 -8.21 -6.77 19.15
N LEU A 288 -8.29 -7.98 19.69
CA LEU A 288 -9.54 -8.73 19.77
C LEU A 288 -10.62 -7.95 20.54
N GLN A 289 -10.25 -7.39 21.70
CA GLN A 289 -11.16 -6.60 22.53
C GLN A 289 -11.71 -5.38 21.78
N MET A 290 -10.88 -4.68 21.00
CA MET A 290 -11.33 -3.52 20.21
C MET A 290 -12.21 -3.91 19.03
N LEU A 291 -11.85 -4.99 18.31
CA LEU A 291 -12.63 -5.52 17.19
C LEU A 291 -14.03 -5.98 17.64
N GLU A 292 -14.12 -6.69 18.76
CA GLU A 292 -15.39 -7.15 19.35
C GLU A 292 -16.25 -5.98 19.87
N ALA A 293 -15.63 -4.86 20.23
CA ALA A 293 -16.33 -3.62 20.57
C ALA A 293 -16.78 -2.81 19.33
N GLY A 294 -16.61 -3.34 18.12
CA GLY A 294 -16.98 -2.69 16.87
C GLY A 294 -16.06 -1.52 16.49
N LYS A 295 -14.82 -1.49 16.98
CA LYS A 295 -13.81 -0.51 16.57
C LYS A 295 -12.98 -1.03 15.40
N HIS A 296 -12.59 -0.15 14.50
CA HIS A 296 -11.50 -0.43 13.56
C HIS A 296 -10.19 -0.56 14.34
N VAL A 297 -9.27 -1.43 13.89
CA VAL A 297 -7.97 -1.65 14.55
C VAL A 297 -6.82 -1.50 13.56
N ALA A 298 -5.85 -0.68 13.93
CA ALA A 298 -4.49 -0.70 13.41
C ALA A 298 -3.56 -1.20 14.52
N CYS A 299 -2.63 -2.10 14.22
CA CYS A 299 -1.72 -2.66 15.23
C CYS A 299 -0.27 -2.54 14.80
N GLU A 300 0.63 -2.29 15.74
CA GLU A 300 2.06 -2.44 15.52
C GLU A 300 2.44 -3.88 15.17
N LYS A 301 3.60 -4.02 14.53
CA LYS A 301 4.20 -5.32 14.22
C LYS A 301 4.89 -5.91 15.46
N PRO A 302 5.00 -7.25 15.54
CA PRO A 302 4.17 -8.23 14.84
C PRO A 302 2.73 -8.20 15.36
N LEU A 303 1.76 -8.61 14.53
CA LEU A 303 0.33 -8.62 14.92
C LEU A 303 0.07 -9.48 16.17
N CYS A 304 0.70 -10.64 16.23
CA CYS A 304 0.53 -11.66 17.26
C CYS A 304 1.70 -12.67 17.15
N LEU A 305 1.73 -13.69 18.01
CA LEU A 305 2.84 -14.65 18.06
C LEU A 305 2.48 -16.01 17.47
N THR A 306 1.22 -16.27 17.15
CA THR A 306 0.76 -17.55 16.58
C THR A 306 -0.19 -17.35 15.42
N THR A 307 -0.19 -18.29 14.47
CA THR A 307 -1.13 -18.25 13.34
C THR A 307 -2.58 -18.31 13.81
N ALA A 308 -2.85 -19.07 14.89
CA ALA A 308 -4.18 -19.22 15.47
C ALA A 308 -4.72 -17.91 16.08
N GLU A 309 -3.85 -17.04 16.60
CA GLU A 309 -4.25 -15.68 17.02
C GLU A 309 -4.59 -14.81 15.81
N ALA A 310 -3.76 -14.82 14.77
CA ALA A 310 -4.04 -14.08 13.54
C ALA A 310 -5.40 -14.49 12.93
N ASP A 311 -5.69 -15.80 12.89
CA ASP A 311 -6.98 -16.33 12.43
C ASP A 311 -8.16 -15.80 13.25
N ARG A 312 -8.04 -15.81 14.58
CA ARG A 312 -9.09 -15.27 15.46
C ARG A 312 -9.33 -13.78 15.24
N LEU A 313 -8.27 -13.00 15.06
CA LEU A 313 -8.38 -11.56 14.81
C LEU A 313 -9.03 -11.25 13.46
N ILE A 314 -8.63 -11.97 12.40
CA ILE A 314 -9.25 -11.84 11.07
C ILE A 314 -10.74 -12.20 11.13
N ALA A 315 -11.08 -13.30 11.81
CA ALA A 315 -12.47 -13.72 11.99
C ALA A 315 -13.28 -12.67 12.75
N ALA A 316 -12.75 -12.11 13.84
CA ALA A 316 -13.42 -11.08 14.63
C ALA A 316 -13.65 -9.78 13.83
N ALA A 317 -12.65 -9.34 13.06
CA ALA A 317 -12.78 -8.16 12.20
C ALA A 317 -13.88 -8.34 11.16
N ARG A 318 -13.91 -9.51 10.49
CA ARG A 318 -14.94 -9.87 9.51
C ARG A 318 -16.34 -9.96 10.14
N ALA A 319 -16.45 -10.61 11.31
CA ALA A 319 -17.73 -10.79 12.00
C ALA A 319 -18.36 -9.46 12.42
N ASN A 320 -17.55 -8.48 12.83
CA ASN A 320 -18.01 -7.16 13.25
C ASN A 320 -18.05 -6.13 12.10
N GLY A 321 -17.61 -6.48 10.90
CA GLY A 321 -17.60 -5.58 9.74
C GLY A 321 -16.65 -4.39 9.90
N VAL A 322 -15.55 -4.58 10.64
CA VAL A 322 -14.55 -3.55 10.94
C VAL A 322 -13.22 -3.85 10.27
N MET A 323 -12.36 -2.84 10.21
CA MET A 323 -11.04 -2.91 9.58
C MET A 323 -10.03 -3.49 10.57
N LEU A 324 -9.16 -4.39 10.11
CA LEU A 324 -7.93 -4.78 10.79
C LEU A 324 -6.75 -4.55 9.85
N THR A 325 -5.75 -3.76 10.27
CA THR A 325 -4.50 -3.58 9.53
C THR A 325 -3.32 -3.51 10.49
N ILE A 326 -2.11 -3.63 9.93
CA ILE A 326 -0.87 -3.74 10.69
C ILE A 326 0.13 -2.73 10.14
N ASN A 327 0.85 -2.06 11.03
CA ASN A 327 1.91 -1.14 10.66
C ASN A 327 3.17 -1.89 10.18
N GLN A 328 3.11 -2.47 8.98
CA GLN A 328 4.31 -2.90 8.26
C GLN A 328 4.98 -1.69 7.59
N ASN A 329 5.41 -0.73 8.41
CA ASN A 329 5.96 0.56 7.99
C ASN A 329 7.10 0.45 6.96
N ARG A 330 7.88 -0.63 7.02
CA ARG A 330 8.98 -0.88 6.09
C ARG A 330 8.56 -1.22 4.67
N ARG A 331 7.27 -1.47 4.39
CA ARG A 331 6.76 -1.53 3.00
C ARG A 331 6.90 -0.20 2.27
N TRP A 332 7.07 0.91 3.00
CA TRP A 332 7.29 2.24 2.45
C TRP A 332 8.75 2.71 2.53
N ASP A 333 9.69 1.82 2.86
CA ASP A 333 11.12 2.16 2.84
C ASP A 333 11.53 2.56 1.41
N PRO A 334 12.18 3.73 1.22
CA PRO A 334 12.55 4.25 -0.11
C PRO A 334 13.33 3.29 -1.00
N ASP A 335 14.26 2.52 -0.42
CA ASP A 335 15.04 1.51 -1.13
C ASP A 335 14.18 0.27 -1.45
N TYR A 336 13.34 -0.19 -0.54
CA TYR A 336 12.42 -1.28 -0.81
C TYR A 336 11.41 -0.95 -1.92
N LEU A 337 10.84 0.26 -1.92
CA LEU A 337 9.97 0.72 -3.01
C LEU A 337 10.70 0.76 -4.36
N ALA A 338 12.00 1.09 -4.37
CA ALA A 338 12.81 1.03 -5.58
C ALA A 338 13.07 -0.41 -6.04
N VAL A 339 13.27 -1.35 -5.10
CA VAL A 339 13.31 -2.80 -5.39
C VAL A 339 11.98 -3.25 -6.00
N GLN A 340 10.84 -2.95 -5.37
CA GLN A 340 9.52 -3.33 -5.88
C GLN A 340 9.29 -2.79 -7.30
N ARG A 341 9.67 -1.54 -7.57
CA ARG A 341 9.58 -0.94 -8.90
C ARG A 341 10.43 -1.70 -9.93
N ALA A 342 11.66 -2.09 -9.58
CA ALA A 342 12.54 -2.86 -10.47
C ALA A 342 11.96 -4.25 -10.77
N VAL A 343 11.38 -4.90 -9.76
CA VAL A 343 10.67 -6.19 -9.91
C VAL A 343 9.45 -6.05 -10.81
N GLN A 344 8.58 -5.07 -10.54
CA GLN A 344 7.36 -4.82 -11.33
C GLN A 344 7.67 -4.42 -12.78
N ALA A 345 8.79 -3.74 -13.01
CA ALA A 345 9.27 -3.41 -14.35
C ALA A 345 9.92 -4.60 -15.09
N GLY A 346 9.97 -5.79 -14.48
CA GLY A 346 10.55 -7.00 -15.07
C GLY A 346 12.06 -6.96 -15.23
N MET A 347 12.76 -6.05 -14.54
CA MET A 347 14.20 -5.84 -14.72
C MET A 347 15.03 -7.06 -14.26
N LEU A 348 14.47 -7.87 -13.36
CA LEU A 348 15.07 -9.09 -12.81
C LEU A 348 14.55 -10.36 -13.50
N GLY A 349 13.54 -10.29 -14.36
CA GLY A 349 12.85 -11.47 -14.86
C GLY A 349 12.10 -12.22 -13.75
N ASP A 350 12.09 -13.54 -13.81
CA ASP A 350 11.47 -14.39 -12.78
C ASP A 350 12.41 -14.54 -11.59
N ILE A 351 11.97 -14.09 -10.42
CA ILE A 351 12.76 -14.14 -9.18
C ILE A 351 12.71 -15.55 -8.60
N PHE A 352 13.88 -16.11 -8.27
CA PHE A 352 14.00 -17.44 -7.69
C PHE A 352 14.79 -17.50 -6.37
N ASN A 353 15.57 -16.47 -6.04
CA ASN A 353 16.29 -16.37 -4.77
C ASN A 353 16.18 -14.96 -4.17
N VAL A 354 15.84 -14.88 -2.89
CA VAL A 354 15.82 -13.64 -2.12
C VAL A 354 16.58 -13.85 -0.80
N GLU A 355 17.70 -13.18 -0.63
CA GLU A 355 18.39 -13.09 0.65
C GLU A 355 18.21 -11.70 1.26
N THR A 356 17.94 -11.67 2.55
CA THR A 356 17.85 -10.46 3.34
C THR A 356 18.65 -10.59 4.62
N PHE A 357 19.26 -9.48 5.03
CA PHE A 357 20.05 -9.43 6.24
C PHE A 357 19.77 -8.12 6.99
N VAL A 358 19.73 -8.21 8.31
CA VAL A 358 19.81 -7.09 9.22
C VAL A 358 20.73 -7.44 10.37
N GLY A 359 21.63 -6.54 10.73
CA GLY A 359 22.54 -6.82 11.81
C GLY A 359 23.76 -5.92 11.85
N SER A 360 24.37 -5.87 13.03
CA SER A 360 25.64 -5.23 13.31
C SER A 360 26.41 -6.09 14.32
N PHE A 361 27.50 -5.56 14.89
CA PHE A 361 28.14 -6.15 16.08
C PHE A 361 27.98 -5.16 17.22
N GLU A 362 26.77 -5.07 17.74
CA GLU A 362 26.40 -4.13 18.80
C GLU A 362 25.56 -4.85 19.84
N HIS A 363 25.66 -4.41 21.09
CA HIS A 363 24.85 -4.96 22.16
C HIS A 363 23.37 -4.62 21.92
N PRO A 364 22.44 -5.59 21.98
CA PRO A 364 21.01 -5.33 21.86
C PRO A 364 20.53 -4.33 22.91
N CYS A 365 19.41 -3.65 22.66
CA CYS A 365 18.87 -2.69 23.63
C CYS A 365 18.51 -3.37 24.97
N ARG A 366 18.51 -2.62 26.08
CA ARG A 366 18.19 -3.15 27.42
C ARG A 366 16.72 -2.92 27.77
N TYR A 367 15.83 -3.31 26.86
CA TYR A 367 14.37 -3.12 27.00
C TYR A 367 13.61 -4.36 26.51
N TRP A 368 12.28 -4.30 26.48
CA TRP A 368 11.42 -5.46 26.17
C TRP A 368 11.71 -6.13 24.82
N HIS A 369 12.30 -5.41 23.84
CA HIS A 369 12.69 -6.00 22.56
C HIS A 369 13.65 -7.17 22.73
N SER A 370 14.52 -7.11 23.75
CA SER A 370 15.54 -8.12 24.04
C SER A 370 15.05 -9.22 25.00
N ASP A 371 13.77 -9.18 25.37
CA ASP A 371 13.09 -10.23 26.10
C ASP A 371 12.22 -11.07 25.15
N ALA A 372 12.66 -12.29 24.85
CA ALA A 372 12.00 -13.20 23.92
C ALA A 372 10.55 -13.55 24.31
N GLN A 373 10.23 -13.56 25.61
CA GLN A 373 8.85 -13.82 26.07
C GLN A 373 7.90 -12.67 25.74
N VAL A 374 8.43 -11.46 25.57
CA VAL A 374 7.64 -10.26 25.29
C VAL A 374 7.66 -9.91 23.80
N SER A 375 8.82 -10.02 23.15
CA SER A 375 9.02 -9.67 21.74
C SER A 375 8.63 -10.77 20.76
N GLY A 376 8.60 -12.03 21.21
CA GLY A 376 8.55 -13.21 20.35
C GLY A 376 9.92 -13.68 19.87
N GLY A 377 11.02 -13.05 20.31
CA GLY A 377 12.38 -13.40 19.93
C GLY A 377 12.90 -12.65 18.71
N ALA A 378 14.15 -12.94 18.34
CA ALA A 378 14.84 -12.27 17.22
C ALA A 378 14.15 -12.52 15.87
N ALA A 379 13.46 -13.66 15.70
CA ALA A 379 12.67 -13.92 14.51
C ALA A 379 11.53 -12.91 14.36
N PHE A 380 10.75 -12.69 15.42
CA PHE A 380 9.55 -11.85 15.35
C PHE A 380 9.88 -10.37 15.25
N ASP A 381 10.88 -9.88 15.99
CA ASP A 381 11.18 -8.45 16.04
C ASP A 381 11.60 -7.91 14.67
N TRP A 382 12.67 -8.46 14.09
CA TRP A 382 13.17 -8.03 12.78
C TRP A 382 12.57 -8.82 11.62
N GLY A 383 12.36 -10.11 11.78
CA GLY A 383 11.85 -10.97 10.70
C GLY A 383 10.44 -10.59 10.26
N SER A 384 9.61 -10.02 11.14
CA SER A 384 8.29 -9.50 10.74
C SER A 384 8.33 -8.45 9.63
N HIS A 385 9.45 -7.74 9.46
CA HIS A 385 9.65 -6.83 8.33
C HIS A 385 10.27 -7.51 7.11
N TYR A 386 11.35 -8.26 7.30
CA TYR A 386 12.14 -8.79 6.18
C TYR A 386 11.50 -10.02 5.53
N ILE A 387 10.78 -10.84 6.31
CA ILE A 387 9.94 -11.92 5.78
C ILE A 387 8.73 -11.32 5.07
N ASP A 388 8.16 -10.22 5.57
CA ASP A 388 7.09 -9.48 4.88
C ASP A 388 7.53 -8.95 3.51
N TRP A 389 8.75 -8.41 3.41
CA TRP A 389 9.34 -8.07 2.12
C TRP A 389 9.53 -9.29 1.22
N THR A 390 10.03 -10.39 1.78
CA THR A 390 10.28 -11.63 1.03
C THR A 390 8.99 -12.17 0.42
N LEU A 391 7.90 -12.28 1.19
CA LEU A 391 6.62 -12.78 0.70
C LEU A 391 5.93 -11.84 -0.31
N GLN A 392 6.26 -10.55 -0.28
CA GLN A 392 5.83 -9.61 -1.33
C GLN A 392 6.61 -9.76 -2.63
N LEU A 393 7.91 -10.12 -2.56
CA LEU A 393 8.76 -10.33 -3.73
C LEU A 393 8.60 -11.74 -4.33
N LEU A 394 8.29 -12.73 -3.49
CA LEU A 394 8.00 -14.12 -3.84
C LEU A 394 6.56 -14.47 -3.42
N PRO A 395 5.56 -14.15 -4.27
CA PRO A 395 4.17 -14.44 -3.94
C PRO A 395 3.92 -15.92 -3.68
N GLY A 396 3.02 -16.18 -2.74
CA GLY A 396 2.65 -17.52 -2.25
C GLY A 396 3.34 -17.87 -0.94
N LEU A 397 2.72 -18.76 -0.15
CA LEU A 397 3.34 -19.27 1.08
C LEU A 397 4.44 -20.28 0.72
N PRO A 398 5.62 -20.24 1.36
CA PRO A 398 6.62 -21.29 1.16
C PRO A 398 6.07 -22.63 1.64
N GLN A 399 6.45 -23.72 0.98
CA GLN A 399 6.07 -25.08 1.35
C GLN A 399 6.77 -25.54 2.64
N ALA A 400 7.99 -25.04 2.90
CA ALA A 400 8.75 -25.41 4.08
C ALA A 400 9.64 -24.29 4.60
N VAL A 401 9.89 -24.33 5.91
CA VAL A 401 10.75 -23.39 6.64
C VAL A 401 11.73 -24.18 7.51
N SER A 402 12.99 -23.75 7.54
CA SER A 402 13.97 -24.24 8.51
C SER A 402 14.71 -23.06 9.12
N ALA A 403 15.03 -23.10 10.41
CA ALA A 403 15.73 -22.02 11.09
C ALA A 403 16.74 -22.50 12.11
N VAL A 404 17.82 -21.74 12.25
CA VAL A 404 18.86 -21.98 13.26
C VAL A 404 19.11 -20.70 14.03
N ALA A 405 19.06 -20.79 15.36
CA ALA A 405 19.36 -19.69 16.27
C ALA A 405 20.67 -19.91 17.03
N HIS A 406 21.35 -18.82 17.39
CA HIS A 406 22.59 -18.84 18.15
C HIS A 406 22.55 -17.84 19.29
N LYS A 407 22.97 -18.30 20.48
CA LYS A 407 23.21 -17.48 21.67
C LYS A 407 24.65 -17.67 22.14
N ARG A 408 25.53 -16.71 21.89
CA ARG A 408 27.00 -16.86 21.99
C ARG A 408 27.69 -15.72 22.74
N VAL A 409 27.21 -14.49 22.62
CA VAL A 409 27.83 -13.26 23.12
C VAL A 409 26.97 -12.61 24.21
N TRP A 410 25.75 -12.17 23.89
CA TRP A 410 24.94 -11.28 24.75
C TRP A 410 24.11 -12.04 25.79
N ARG A 411 24.77 -12.69 26.75
CA ARG A 411 24.11 -13.61 27.71
C ARG A 411 23.18 -12.95 28.73
N ASP A 412 23.20 -11.62 28.85
CA ASP A 412 22.34 -10.85 29.75
C ASP A 412 20.92 -10.61 29.20
N VAL A 413 20.69 -10.86 27.91
CA VAL A 413 19.37 -10.80 27.27
C VAL A 413 18.90 -12.18 26.78
N THR A 414 17.59 -12.38 26.56
CA THR A 414 17.04 -13.72 26.27
C THR A 414 16.88 -14.02 24.78
N ASN A 415 16.77 -13.01 23.91
CA ASN A 415 16.75 -13.21 22.45
C ASN A 415 18.01 -13.93 21.93
N ALA A 416 17.90 -14.67 20.83
CA ALA A 416 19.08 -15.16 20.12
C ALA A 416 19.93 -13.99 19.60
N ASP A 417 21.26 -14.13 19.64
CA ASP A 417 22.18 -13.13 19.06
C ASP A 417 22.19 -13.20 17.53
N GLN A 418 21.83 -14.36 16.97
CA GLN A 418 21.62 -14.53 15.54
C GLN A 418 20.51 -15.55 15.29
N ILE A 419 19.66 -15.28 14.31
CA ILE A 419 18.78 -16.27 13.71
C ILE A 419 18.93 -16.27 12.19
N ARG A 420 18.89 -17.45 11.60
CA ARG A 420 18.84 -17.68 10.15
C ARG A 420 17.59 -18.46 9.83
N VAL A 421 16.74 -17.95 8.95
CA VAL A 421 15.50 -18.56 8.51
C VAL A 421 15.60 -18.81 7.01
N ARG A 422 15.34 -20.04 6.57
CA ARG A 422 15.28 -20.43 5.16
C ARG A 422 13.86 -20.84 4.79
N MET A 423 13.41 -20.41 3.62
CA MET A 423 12.07 -20.62 3.08
C MET A 423 12.19 -21.28 1.71
N LEU A 424 11.40 -22.33 1.47
CA LEU A 424 11.43 -23.13 0.24
C LEU A 424 10.02 -23.21 -0.34
N TRP A 425 9.86 -22.85 -1.62
CA TRP A 425 8.61 -23.02 -2.36
C TRP A 425 8.59 -24.34 -3.12
N SER A 426 7.40 -24.85 -3.42
CA SER A 426 7.22 -26.11 -4.14
C SER A 426 7.72 -26.08 -5.59
N ASP A 427 7.86 -24.88 -6.17
CA ASP A 427 8.36 -24.65 -7.53
C ASP A 427 9.87 -24.41 -7.59
N GLY A 428 10.58 -24.59 -6.46
CA GLY A 428 12.03 -24.47 -6.38
C GLY A 428 12.56 -23.07 -6.07
N ARG A 429 11.69 -22.06 -5.93
CA ARG A 429 12.11 -20.75 -5.42
C ARG A 429 12.52 -20.87 -3.95
N GLU A 430 13.49 -20.07 -3.53
CA GLU A 430 14.01 -20.06 -2.16
C GLU A 430 14.26 -18.65 -1.64
N ALA A 431 14.34 -18.54 -0.31
CA ALA A 431 14.73 -17.30 0.34
C ALA A 431 15.42 -17.53 1.69
N GLU A 432 16.26 -16.59 2.10
CA GLU A 432 16.94 -16.57 3.39
C GLU A 432 16.78 -15.22 4.09
N PHE A 433 16.44 -15.25 5.37
CA PHE A 433 16.48 -14.09 6.26
C PHE A 433 17.49 -14.34 7.38
N ILE A 434 18.33 -13.35 7.67
CA ILE A 434 19.26 -13.37 8.80
C ILE A 434 19.11 -12.10 9.61
N ALA A 435 18.89 -12.24 10.92
CA ALA A 435 19.13 -11.19 11.90
C ALA A 435 20.35 -11.54 12.75
N SER A 436 21.29 -10.61 12.95
CA SER A 436 22.51 -10.86 13.74
C SER A 436 23.04 -9.63 14.46
N ASP A 437 23.15 -9.71 15.80
CA ASP A 437 23.80 -8.70 16.64
C ASP A 437 25.30 -8.98 16.87
N VAL A 438 25.85 -9.94 16.10
CA VAL A 438 27.26 -10.38 16.18
C VAL A 438 27.93 -10.40 14.80
N ALA A 439 27.45 -9.57 13.87
CA ALA A 439 27.94 -9.45 12.51
C ALA A 439 28.72 -8.13 12.32
N ALA A 440 30.03 -8.14 12.59
CA ALA A 440 30.89 -6.95 12.47
C ALA A 440 31.11 -6.53 11.01
N VAL A 441 31.00 -7.48 10.09
CA VAL A 441 30.97 -7.22 8.65
C VAL A 441 29.57 -7.58 8.16
N PRO A 442 28.72 -6.60 7.83
CA PRO A 442 27.35 -6.86 7.45
C PRO A 442 27.28 -7.51 6.06
N LYS A 443 26.32 -8.41 5.88
CA LYS A 443 25.88 -8.85 4.55
C LYS A 443 25.12 -7.70 3.85
N PRO A 444 24.91 -7.80 2.52
CA PRO A 444 23.97 -6.91 1.83
C PRO A 444 22.58 -6.97 2.48
N LYS A 445 21.91 -5.82 2.61
CA LYS A 445 20.51 -5.69 3.08
C LYS A 445 19.56 -6.51 2.20
N PHE A 446 19.80 -6.46 0.89
CA PHE A 446 19.10 -7.23 -0.14
C PHE A 446 20.10 -7.94 -1.04
N TYR A 447 19.82 -9.18 -1.40
CA TYR A 447 20.44 -9.87 -2.53
C TYR A 447 19.38 -10.70 -3.23
N ILE A 448 18.96 -10.26 -4.41
CA ILE A 448 17.79 -10.77 -5.13
C ILE A 448 18.24 -11.24 -6.49
N GLN A 449 17.98 -12.50 -6.82
CA GLN A 449 18.31 -13.08 -8.12
C GLN A 449 17.05 -13.43 -8.89
N GLY A 450 17.05 -13.06 -10.15
CA GLY A 450 16.07 -13.53 -11.12
C GLY A 450 16.71 -13.90 -12.45
N THR A 451 15.91 -14.41 -13.37
CA THR A 451 16.37 -14.94 -14.65
C THR A 451 17.02 -13.91 -15.57
N ALA A 452 16.81 -12.61 -15.33
CA ALA A 452 17.35 -11.52 -16.16
C ALA A 452 18.36 -10.61 -15.43
N GLY A 453 18.68 -10.87 -14.16
CA GLY A 453 19.63 -10.06 -13.41
C GLY A 453 19.72 -10.37 -11.92
N THR A 454 20.58 -9.63 -11.23
CA THR A 454 20.74 -9.66 -9.78
C THR A 454 20.70 -8.24 -9.22
N LEU A 455 19.96 -8.03 -8.14
CA LEU A 455 19.92 -6.78 -7.40
C LEU A 455 20.57 -6.97 -6.03
N ALA A 456 21.54 -6.13 -5.70
CA ALA A 456 22.17 -6.07 -4.38
C ALA A 456 21.93 -4.71 -3.73
N GLY A 457 21.57 -4.71 -2.45
CA GLY A 457 21.40 -3.51 -1.64
C GLY A 457 22.43 -3.46 -0.52
N HIS A 458 23.30 -2.45 -0.51
CA HIS A 458 24.34 -2.30 0.49
C HIS A 458 23.99 -1.22 1.51
N TYR A 459 24.18 -1.54 2.80
CA TYR A 459 24.04 -0.57 3.87
C TYR A 459 24.96 0.63 3.67
N ARG A 460 24.46 1.81 4.00
CA ARG A 460 25.24 3.04 4.03
C ARG A 460 25.62 3.34 5.47
N PRO A 461 26.87 3.77 5.75
CA PRO A 461 27.21 4.31 7.06
C PRO A 461 26.30 5.50 7.38
N LEU A 462 25.68 5.47 8.55
CA LEU A 462 24.78 6.52 9.02
C LEU A 462 25.54 7.50 9.89
N LEU A 463 26.18 8.50 9.27
CA LEU A 463 26.59 9.70 9.99
C LEU A 463 25.77 10.85 9.44
N PHE A 464 24.82 11.34 10.24
CA PHE A 464 24.12 12.58 9.97
C PHE A 464 24.82 13.70 10.72
N GLU A 465 25.42 14.61 9.97
CA GLU A 465 26.05 15.81 10.50
C GLU A 465 25.19 17.01 10.12
N ARG A 466 24.80 17.81 11.10
CA ARG A 466 24.12 19.09 10.88
C ARG A 466 24.78 20.16 11.72
N LEU A 467 25.04 21.33 11.12
CA LEU A 467 25.30 22.53 11.89
C LEU A 467 23.96 23.21 12.17
N ASP A 468 23.61 23.32 13.44
CA ASP A 468 22.49 24.08 13.94
C ASP A 468 23.02 25.35 14.62
N SER A 469 22.43 26.50 14.31
CA SER A 469 22.93 27.79 14.78
C SER A 469 22.78 28.01 16.29
N ALA A 470 21.91 27.23 16.95
CA ALA A 470 21.67 27.33 18.40
C ALA A 470 22.40 26.24 19.20
N THR A 471 22.58 25.05 18.62
CA THR A 471 23.13 23.86 19.30
C THR A 471 24.52 23.45 18.82
N GLY A 472 25.03 24.07 17.74
CA GLY A 472 26.35 23.81 17.19
C GLY A 472 26.38 22.61 16.23
N TYR A 473 27.50 21.90 16.21
CA TYR A 473 27.65 20.67 15.42
C TYR A 473 26.90 19.53 16.11
N GLU A 474 25.90 18.99 15.43
CA GLU A 474 25.17 17.80 15.85
C GLU A 474 25.55 16.63 14.94
N ALA A 475 26.11 15.57 15.53
CA ALA A 475 26.27 14.28 14.88
C ALA A 475 25.24 13.29 15.43
N ARG A 476 24.46 12.68 14.55
CA ARG A 476 23.59 11.55 14.88
C ARG A 476 23.96 10.34 14.05
N GLN A 477 24.11 9.21 14.74
CA GLN A 477 24.29 7.90 14.14
C GLN A 477 23.04 7.06 14.44
N PRO A 478 21.96 7.21 13.65
CA PRO A 478 20.79 6.36 13.77
C PRO A 478 21.15 4.89 13.47
N HIS A 479 20.26 3.99 13.87
CA HIS A 479 20.40 2.56 13.61
C HIS A 479 20.58 2.30 12.11
N PHE A 480 21.59 1.53 11.71
CA PHE A 480 22.00 1.31 10.31
C PHE A 480 20.87 0.85 9.38
N ALA A 481 19.83 0.20 9.94
CA ALA A 481 18.64 -0.23 9.21
C ALA A 481 17.69 0.90 8.75
N GLU A 482 17.89 2.14 9.23
CA GLU A 482 17.04 3.29 8.90
C GLU A 482 17.44 4.02 7.60
N ALA A 483 18.68 3.83 7.13
CA ALA A 483 19.11 4.41 5.85
C ALA A 483 18.57 3.62 4.66
N PRO A 484 18.16 4.29 3.57
CA PRO A 484 18.01 3.64 2.28
C PRO A 484 19.36 3.04 1.83
N ALA A 485 19.34 1.75 1.49
CA ALA A 485 20.50 1.06 0.92
C ALA A 485 20.89 1.64 -0.45
N THR A 486 22.17 1.53 -0.78
CA THR A 486 22.63 1.73 -2.17
C THR A 486 22.29 0.49 -2.97
N LEU A 487 21.44 0.65 -3.98
CA LEU A 487 20.98 -0.44 -4.83
C LEU A 487 21.79 -0.52 -6.13
N LEU A 488 22.29 -1.71 -6.42
CA LEU A 488 22.99 -2.06 -7.65
C LEU A 488 22.22 -3.16 -8.36
N LEU A 489 21.83 -2.92 -9.61
CA LEU A 489 21.25 -3.91 -10.50
C LEU A 489 22.29 -4.33 -11.53
N ALA A 490 22.66 -5.60 -11.52
CA ALA A 490 23.57 -6.20 -12.49
C ALA A 490 22.77 -7.10 -13.47
N ARG A 491 22.98 -6.93 -14.77
CA ARG A 491 22.30 -7.69 -15.82
C ARG A 491 23.29 -8.14 -16.88
N TYR A 492 23.06 -9.31 -17.49
CA TYR A 492 23.85 -9.73 -18.63
C TYR A 492 23.23 -9.18 -19.92
N GLU A 493 23.99 -8.36 -20.64
CA GLU A 493 23.62 -7.84 -21.95
C GLU A 493 24.43 -8.56 -23.03
N SER A 494 23.71 -9.21 -23.95
CA SER A 494 24.33 -9.96 -25.05
C SER A 494 25.29 -9.07 -25.84
N GLY A 495 26.55 -9.48 -25.93
CA GLY A 495 27.61 -8.74 -26.62
C GLY A 495 28.34 -7.68 -25.76
N TYR A 496 27.80 -7.32 -24.59
CA TYR A 496 28.39 -6.33 -23.69
C TYR A 496 28.83 -6.90 -22.34
N GLY A 497 28.39 -8.11 -21.98
CA GLY A 497 28.73 -8.75 -20.72
C GLY A 497 27.81 -8.26 -19.59
N VAL A 498 28.33 -8.22 -18.36
CA VAL A 498 27.55 -7.73 -17.21
C VAL A 498 27.55 -6.21 -17.21
N THR A 499 26.36 -5.61 -17.25
CA THR A 499 26.14 -4.19 -17.08
C THR A 499 25.58 -3.92 -15.68
N GLU A 500 26.00 -2.80 -15.10
CA GLU A 500 25.61 -2.39 -13.76
C GLU A 500 24.86 -1.06 -13.79
N THR A 501 23.71 -1.01 -13.14
CA THR A 501 22.87 0.18 -13.01
C THR A 501 22.62 0.47 -11.53
N LYS A 502 22.95 1.67 -11.09
CA LYS A 502 22.57 2.14 -9.75
C LYS A 502 21.10 2.57 -9.76
N LEU A 503 20.30 2.01 -8.86
CA LEU A 503 18.90 2.38 -8.72
C LEU A 503 18.76 3.42 -7.60
N PRO A 504 18.23 4.62 -7.87
CA PRO A 504 17.97 5.59 -6.82
C PRO A 504 16.81 5.10 -5.92
N PRO A 505 16.86 5.37 -4.60
CA PRO A 505 15.72 5.14 -3.73
C PRO A 505 14.54 6.01 -4.20
N GLN A 506 13.30 5.54 -3.97
CA GLN A 506 12.12 6.34 -4.26
C GLN A 506 12.01 7.53 -3.30
N PRO A 507 11.29 8.60 -3.66
CA PRO A 507 10.98 9.66 -2.71
C PRO A 507 10.29 9.11 -1.46
N GLN A 508 10.66 9.63 -0.28
CA GLN A 508 10.00 9.24 0.95
C GLN A 508 8.53 9.68 0.92
N GLU A 509 7.65 8.81 1.39
CA GLU A 509 6.22 9.09 1.53
C GLU A 509 5.84 9.25 3.02
N PRO A 510 5.77 10.48 3.56
CA PRO A 510 5.48 10.68 4.96
C PRO A 510 4.09 10.13 5.33
N PHE A 511 4.04 9.29 6.37
CA PHE A 511 2.81 8.76 6.95
C PHE A 511 1.90 8.00 5.95
N ALA A 512 2.47 7.37 4.93
CA ALA A 512 1.73 6.62 3.92
C ALA A 512 0.77 5.56 4.50
N PHE A 513 1.16 4.89 5.60
CA PHE A 513 0.29 3.97 6.33
C PHE A 513 -1.00 4.64 6.83
N HIS A 514 -0.89 5.80 7.48
CA HIS A 514 -2.04 6.55 7.99
C HIS A 514 -2.91 7.07 6.85
N ARG A 515 -2.30 7.54 5.75
CA ARG A 515 -3.03 7.94 4.54
C ARG A 515 -3.83 6.77 3.98
N ASN A 516 -3.24 5.58 3.88
CA ASN A 516 -3.93 4.39 3.39
C ASN A 516 -5.10 3.97 4.29
N ILE A 517 -4.98 4.11 5.62
CA ILE A 517 -6.12 3.91 6.53
C ILE A 517 -7.25 4.90 6.24
N ALA A 518 -6.93 6.19 6.12
CA ALA A 518 -7.93 7.22 5.82
C ALA A 518 -8.59 7.00 4.46
N ASP A 519 -7.81 6.61 3.43
CA ASP A 519 -8.29 6.25 2.10
C ASP A 519 -9.19 5.01 2.14
N HIS A 520 -8.84 4.00 2.92
CA HIS A 520 -9.65 2.80 3.08
C HIS A 520 -11.00 3.12 3.73
N LEU A 521 -10.98 3.77 4.89
CA LEU A 521 -12.18 4.00 5.68
C LEU A 521 -13.10 5.08 5.12
N LEU A 522 -12.57 6.12 4.46
CA LEU A 522 -13.36 7.25 3.94
C LEU A 522 -13.66 7.14 2.45
N LEU A 523 -12.77 6.54 1.66
CA LEU A 523 -12.90 6.49 0.20
C LEU A 523 -13.14 5.07 -0.32
N GLY A 524 -12.95 4.04 0.51
CA GLY A 524 -13.08 2.63 0.13
C GLY A 524 -11.88 2.08 -0.64
N ASP A 525 -10.71 2.72 -0.55
CA ASP A 525 -9.46 2.16 -1.11
C ASP A 525 -9.06 0.87 -0.39
N GLU A 526 -8.29 -0.01 -1.00
CA GLU A 526 -7.86 -1.24 -0.31
C GLU A 526 -6.71 -0.96 0.65
N LEU A 527 -6.56 -1.82 1.64
CA LEU A 527 -5.41 -1.79 2.54
C LEU A 527 -4.15 -2.21 1.78
N ALA A 528 -3.11 -1.39 1.90
CA ALA A 528 -1.76 -1.73 1.47
C ALA A 528 -1.18 -2.88 2.32
N VAL A 529 -1.65 -3.03 3.56
CA VAL A 529 -1.30 -4.13 4.47
C VAL A 529 -2.59 -4.83 4.89
N THR A 530 -2.92 -5.92 4.20
CA THR A 530 -4.06 -6.78 4.57
C THR A 530 -3.68 -7.71 5.72
N PRO A 531 -4.62 -8.03 6.62
CA PRO A 531 -4.33 -8.94 7.72
C PRO A 531 -4.01 -10.35 7.24
N GLU A 532 -4.52 -10.77 6.07
CA GLU A 532 -4.18 -12.06 5.44
C GLU A 532 -2.70 -12.10 5.00
N SER A 533 -2.18 -10.99 4.45
CA SER A 533 -0.76 -10.90 4.08
C SER A 533 0.14 -11.02 5.31
N VAL A 534 -0.26 -10.42 6.44
CA VAL A 534 0.48 -10.49 7.70
C VAL A 534 0.34 -11.86 8.35
N ARG A 535 -0.82 -12.52 8.26
CA ARG A 535 -0.99 -13.90 8.72
C ARG A 535 0.03 -14.85 8.07
N ALA A 536 0.30 -14.70 6.77
CA ALA A 536 1.31 -15.50 6.09
C ALA A 536 2.72 -15.26 6.68
N VAL A 537 3.05 -14.01 7.04
CA VAL A 537 4.30 -13.68 7.75
C VAL A 537 4.34 -14.35 9.12
N ILE A 538 3.27 -14.26 9.91
CA ILE A 538 3.17 -14.92 11.22
C ILE A 538 3.36 -16.43 11.10
N ARG A 539 2.79 -17.06 10.06
CA ARG A 539 2.94 -18.51 9.82
C ARG A 539 4.39 -18.91 9.58
N VAL A 540 5.15 -18.11 8.82
CA VAL A 540 6.59 -18.35 8.60
C VAL A 540 7.38 -18.14 9.89
N LEU A 541 7.08 -17.09 10.65
CA LEU A 541 7.75 -16.78 11.92
C LEU A 541 7.53 -17.88 12.98
N GLU A 542 6.28 -18.33 13.15
CA GLU A 542 5.93 -19.41 14.07
C GLU A 542 6.64 -20.72 13.70
N ALA A 543 6.71 -21.04 12.40
CA ALA A 543 7.44 -22.21 11.93
C ALA A 543 8.96 -22.08 12.09
N ALA A 544 9.51 -20.86 11.94
CA ALA A 544 10.92 -20.60 12.17
C ALA A 544 11.30 -20.84 13.66
N GLU A 545 10.52 -20.32 14.60
CA GLU A 545 10.76 -20.58 16.04
C GLU A 545 10.62 -22.07 16.37
N ALA A 546 9.60 -22.76 15.83
CA ALA A 546 9.44 -24.20 16.00
C ALA A 546 10.64 -25.00 15.45
N SER A 547 11.12 -24.64 14.26
CA SER A 547 12.30 -25.26 13.64
C SER A 547 13.56 -25.02 14.49
N ALA A 548 13.80 -23.78 14.93
CA ALA A 548 14.96 -23.43 15.73
C ALA A 548 14.96 -24.17 17.09
N ALA A 549 13.80 -24.30 17.74
CA ALA A 549 13.64 -25.07 18.97
C ALA A 549 13.89 -26.57 18.76
N ALA A 550 13.57 -27.10 17.57
CA ALA A 550 13.81 -28.48 17.18
C ALA A 550 15.23 -28.74 16.62
N GLY A 551 16.16 -27.78 16.72
CA GLY A 551 17.53 -27.96 16.25
C GLY A 551 17.73 -27.75 14.74
N GLY A 552 16.79 -27.09 14.06
CA GLY A 552 16.86 -26.76 12.64
C GLY A 552 16.08 -27.70 11.72
N ASP A 553 15.21 -28.53 12.27
CA ASP A 553 14.35 -29.43 11.51
C ASP A 553 13.43 -28.67 10.54
N LEU A 554 13.19 -29.28 9.37
CA LEU A 554 12.34 -28.70 8.35
C LEU A 554 10.86 -28.76 8.76
N VAL A 555 10.21 -27.62 8.90
CA VAL A 555 8.78 -27.49 9.20
C VAL A 555 8.01 -27.26 7.90
N ARG A 556 7.05 -28.13 7.58
CA ARG A 556 6.19 -27.96 6.40
C ARG A 556 5.01 -27.05 6.71
N LEU A 557 4.73 -26.12 5.80
CA LEU A 557 3.56 -25.26 5.84
C LEU A 557 2.50 -25.87 4.91
N GLU A 558 1.53 -26.57 5.49
CA GLU A 558 0.34 -27.07 4.77
C GLU A 558 -0.63 -25.95 4.39
#